data_AF-A0A7D5ZSG8-F1
#
_entry.id   AF-A0A7D5ZSG8-F1
#
_cell.length_a   1.000
_cell.length_b   1.000
_cell.length_c   1.000
_cell.angle_alpha   90.00
_cell.angle_beta   90.00
_cell.angle_gamma   90.00
#
_symmetry.space_group_name_H-M   'P 1'
#
loop_
_entity.id
_entity.type
_entity.pdbx_description
1 polymer ?
#
loop_
_entity_poly.entity_id
_entity_poly.type
_entity_poly.pdbx_seq_one_letter_code
_entity_poly.pdbx_strand_id
1 'polypeptide(L)'
;MNPQLPPVVPAVTAELVAALSPRLRKRLDAGIAKLADRPVSRDGDTVRIAVDDGTDVELHAPDGAVRHPDAVRCGCLLAPDCLHRAAAASLAPVAQDTEPEAGQEGPAADAAADPAAAERAGTSEAATPEQCAAARAVHAAASAALEAGTDGAGAVLQAELLRAAHTARLAGLHRAAATAVSVVTAVRAARAADPSYRLPGLVAALREVLSVTHRLPHAHGAELAALRGTARQPYRPDGSLRLYGLFSEPVLTASGHAGAVTWTADAEGRLYQVSDVAPGGAGRALGAADRAVRIGDTALTHRELARAGLAVSGATVSPTGRLGAGAGVRAVRAPGADWHAEPVARLWAQPVPEQLARALEGGHDLLFLDITVTGTAAEAGGDCLLADCAGLPLRLTAAHDHPALPHRENLRLLAAARGTRLRIIARLTPAPHPRARLLATEHPAQPGIRVDIGLDRLQRADLPTAPPAPPGAAPVPDEAPVHLLRRRVHQAVSGGRPLLALPGDTRADARRLRNHGLPTAADLLTHLQSAAADRTHDVFGRLNPTDPARFARAWLAAAHYTGELDRALCAAAWSG
;
A
#
# COMPACT_ATOMS: atom_id res chain seq x y z
N MET A 1 3.60 -0.02 -18.33
CA MET A 1 4.36 1.14 -17.79
C MET A 1 5.83 0.89 -18.10
N ASN A 2 6.56 1.86 -18.63
CA ASN A 2 8.00 1.70 -18.88
C ASN A 2 8.80 2.46 -17.80
N PRO A 3 9.53 1.77 -16.90
CA PRO A 3 10.30 2.42 -15.83
C PRO A 3 11.49 3.25 -16.32
N GLN A 4 11.85 3.16 -17.60
CA GLN A 4 12.91 3.98 -18.20
C GLN A 4 12.45 5.43 -18.48
N LEU A 5 11.14 5.64 -18.59
CA LEU A 5 10.54 6.95 -18.79
C LEU A 5 10.46 7.73 -17.48
N PRO A 6 10.64 9.07 -17.51
CA PRO A 6 10.44 9.89 -16.33
C PRO A 6 8.97 9.84 -15.89
N PRO A 7 8.67 9.85 -14.58
CA PRO A 7 7.31 9.97 -14.09
C PRO A 7 6.61 11.23 -14.62
N VAL A 8 5.32 11.12 -14.93
CA VAL A 8 4.49 12.22 -15.45
C VAL A 8 3.38 12.55 -14.45
N VAL A 9 3.20 13.83 -14.12
CA VAL A 9 2.14 14.24 -13.18
C VAL A 9 0.75 13.89 -13.71
N PRO A 10 -0.21 13.48 -12.85
CA PRO A 10 -1.56 13.06 -13.25
C PRO A 10 -2.25 14.03 -14.22
N ALA A 11 -2.14 15.34 -13.97
CA ALA A 11 -2.78 16.37 -14.77
C ALA A 11 -2.28 16.40 -16.23
N VAL A 12 -0.98 16.19 -16.45
CA VAL A 12 -0.37 16.22 -17.80
C VAL A 12 -0.89 15.08 -18.65
N THR A 13 -0.92 13.85 -18.13
CA THR A 13 -1.51 12.72 -18.87
C THR A 13 -2.98 12.99 -19.18
N ALA A 14 -3.74 13.48 -18.20
CA ALA A 14 -5.16 13.76 -18.35
C ALA A 14 -5.47 14.82 -19.41
N GLU A 15 -4.62 15.84 -19.52
CA GLU A 15 -4.73 16.93 -20.49
C GLU A 15 -4.34 16.47 -21.91
N LEU A 16 -3.21 15.79 -22.06
CA LEU A 16 -2.75 15.27 -23.35
C LEU A 16 -3.78 14.30 -23.98
N VAL A 17 -4.42 13.46 -23.17
CA VAL A 17 -5.49 12.57 -23.65
C VAL A 17 -6.78 13.35 -23.96
N ALA A 18 -7.05 14.45 -23.24
CA ALA A 18 -8.19 15.33 -23.49
C ALA A 18 -8.12 15.97 -24.88
N ALA A 19 -6.93 16.42 -25.28
CA ALA A 19 -6.70 17.15 -26.51
C ALA A 19 -6.90 16.27 -27.76
N LEU A 20 -6.84 14.95 -27.61
CA LEU A 20 -7.07 14.02 -28.71
C LEU A 20 -8.51 14.08 -29.22
N SER A 21 -8.65 14.09 -30.55
CA SER A 21 -9.93 13.83 -31.22
C SER A 21 -10.50 12.45 -30.88
N PRO A 22 -11.83 12.23 -30.99
CA PRO A 22 -12.45 10.94 -30.68
C PRO A 22 -11.82 9.76 -31.45
N ARG A 23 -11.43 9.99 -32.70
CA ARG A 23 -10.76 8.99 -33.55
C ARG A 23 -9.39 8.61 -32.99
N LEU A 24 -8.61 9.57 -32.49
CA LEU A 24 -7.29 9.30 -31.92
C LEU A 24 -7.39 8.66 -30.53
N ARG A 25 -8.37 9.07 -29.70
CA ARG A 25 -8.65 8.41 -28.42
C ARG A 25 -8.91 6.93 -28.57
N LYS A 26 -9.71 6.54 -29.58
CA LYS A 26 -9.98 5.11 -29.91
C LYS A 26 -8.71 4.32 -30.26
N ARG A 27 -7.64 4.98 -30.71
CA ARG A 27 -6.37 4.36 -31.10
C ARG A 27 -5.30 4.43 -30.01
N LEU A 28 -5.58 5.05 -28.86
CA LEU A 28 -4.58 5.34 -27.83
C LEU A 28 -3.91 4.09 -27.27
N ASP A 29 -4.66 3.07 -26.87
CA ASP A 29 -4.09 1.83 -26.34
C ASP A 29 -3.19 1.12 -27.37
N ALA A 30 -3.59 1.11 -28.64
CA ALA A 30 -2.75 0.57 -29.72
C ALA A 30 -1.49 1.41 -29.97
N GLY A 31 -1.58 2.74 -29.80
CA GLY A 31 -0.43 3.64 -29.85
C GLY A 31 0.55 3.39 -28.71
N ILE A 32 0.05 3.19 -27.49
CA ILE A 32 0.86 2.85 -26.30
C ILE A 32 1.60 1.55 -26.51
N ALA A 33 0.92 0.50 -26.99
CA ALA A 33 1.54 -0.79 -27.28
C ALA A 33 2.69 -0.64 -28.28
N LYS A 34 2.48 0.12 -29.37
CA LYS A 34 3.53 0.39 -30.36
C LYS A 34 4.71 1.17 -29.79
N LEU A 35 4.47 2.15 -28.93
CA LEU A 35 5.54 2.94 -28.31
C LEU A 35 6.32 2.15 -27.25
N ALA A 36 5.70 1.15 -26.61
CA ALA A 36 6.34 0.36 -25.56
C ALA A 36 7.57 -0.41 -26.05
N ASP A 37 7.56 -0.85 -27.31
CA ASP A 37 8.64 -1.61 -27.93
C ASP A 37 9.70 -0.73 -28.62
N ARG A 38 9.56 0.60 -28.55
CA ARG A 38 10.49 1.54 -29.19
C ARG A 38 11.73 1.78 -28.34
N PRO A 39 12.90 1.99 -28.97
CA PRO A 39 14.12 2.28 -28.25
C PRO A 39 14.00 3.62 -27.50
N VAL A 40 14.46 3.62 -26.25
CA VAL A 40 14.47 4.80 -25.38
C VAL A 40 15.92 5.19 -25.12
N SER A 41 16.24 6.47 -25.35
CA SER A 41 17.54 7.05 -25.00
C SER A 41 17.34 8.16 -23.96
N ARG A 42 18.34 8.34 -23.10
CA ARG A 42 18.33 9.38 -22.06
C ARG A 42 19.56 10.27 -22.23
N ASP A 43 19.31 11.56 -22.29
CA ASP A 43 20.33 12.61 -22.35
C ASP A 43 20.03 13.66 -21.27
N GLY A 44 20.79 13.62 -20.18
CA GLY A 44 20.53 14.42 -18.98
C GLY A 44 19.09 14.24 -18.48
N ASP A 45 18.37 15.36 -18.42
CA ASP A 45 16.99 15.46 -17.95
C ASP A 45 15.94 15.18 -19.03
N THR A 46 16.38 14.79 -20.24
CA THR A 46 15.49 14.53 -21.38
C THR A 46 15.54 13.05 -21.77
N VAL A 47 14.37 12.45 -21.92
CA VAL A 47 14.21 11.08 -22.42
C VAL A 47 13.54 11.12 -23.79
N ARG A 48 14.15 10.46 -24.78
CA ARG A 48 13.70 10.43 -26.18
C ARG A 48 13.27 9.03 -26.58
N ILE A 49 12.12 8.94 -27.25
CA ILE A 49 11.54 7.71 -27.81
C ILE A 49 11.46 7.88 -29.33
N ALA A 50 12.14 7.02 -30.08
CA ALA A 50 12.09 7.03 -31.54
C ALA A 50 10.78 6.36 -32.04
N VAL A 51 9.87 7.15 -32.60
CA VAL A 51 8.59 6.65 -33.14
C VAL A 51 8.79 6.00 -34.51
N ASP A 52 9.56 6.66 -35.37
CA ASP A 52 10.03 6.23 -36.70
C ASP A 52 11.30 7.02 -37.08
N ASP A 53 11.84 6.79 -38.28
CA ASP A 53 13.12 7.34 -38.74
C ASP A 53 13.19 8.88 -38.80
N GLY A 54 12.04 9.58 -38.70
CA GLY A 54 11.98 11.04 -38.74
C GLY A 54 11.19 11.68 -37.58
N THR A 55 10.70 10.88 -36.64
CA THR A 55 9.80 11.35 -35.57
C THR A 55 10.25 10.86 -34.21
N ASP A 56 10.60 11.80 -33.35
CA ASP A 56 10.89 11.54 -31.94
C ASP A 56 9.82 12.13 -31.02
N VAL A 57 9.60 11.46 -29.88
CA VAL A 57 8.91 12.03 -28.72
C VAL A 57 9.92 12.27 -27.62
N GLU A 58 9.95 13.48 -27.07
CA GLU A 58 10.85 13.89 -26.00
C GLU A 58 10.06 14.20 -24.73
N LEU A 59 10.53 13.70 -23.59
CA LEU A 59 10.00 13.98 -22.27
C LEU A 59 11.09 14.67 -21.47
N HIS A 60 10.88 15.95 -21.15
CA HIS A 60 11.79 16.75 -20.35
C HIS A 60 11.34 16.77 -18.89
N ALA A 61 12.24 16.36 -17.97
CA ALA A 61 11.95 16.16 -16.56
C ALA A 61 13.11 16.67 -15.67
N PRO A 62 13.35 18.00 -15.61
CA PRO A 62 14.49 18.58 -14.89
C PRO A 62 14.46 18.29 -13.38
N ASP A 63 13.27 18.24 -12.78
CA ASP A 63 13.10 17.93 -11.37
C ASP A 63 12.81 16.43 -11.14
N GLY A 64 13.19 15.58 -12.09
CA GLY A 64 12.92 14.14 -12.06
C GLY A 64 11.47 13.74 -12.39
N ALA A 65 10.60 14.68 -12.74
CA ALA A 65 9.25 14.41 -13.24
C ALA A 65 8.80 15.42 -14.31
N VAL A 66 7.95 14.97 -15.24
CA VAL A 66 7.30 15.83 -16.23
C VAL A 66 6.09 16.50 -15.60
N ARG A 67 6.14 17.83 -15.43
CA ARG A 67 5.11 18.62 -14.73
C ARG A 67 4.19 19.44 -15.66
N HIS A 68 4.61 19.67 -16.90
CA HIS A 68 3.87 20.47 -17.88
C HIS A 68 3.63 19.72 -19.19
N PRO A 69 2.49 19.92 -19.88
CA PRO A 69 2.23 19.29 -21.18
C PRO A 69 3.29 19.63 -22.23
N ASP A 70 3.79 20.86 -22.23
CA ASP A 70 4.79 21.36 -23.19
C ASP A 70 6.20 20.75 -22.99
N ALA A 71 6.40 20.08 -21.85
CA ALA A 71 7.60 19.27 -21.59
C ALA A 71 7.54 17.89 -22.26
N VAL A 72 6.38 17.51 -22.84
CA VAL A 72 6.27 16.37 -23.75
C VAL A 72 6.21 16.91 -25.18
N ARG A 73 7.26 16.76 -25.97
CA ARG A 73 7.36 17.28 -27.34
C ARG A 73 7.36 16.14 -28.34
N CYS A 74 6.81 16.38 -29.52
CA CYS A 74 6.77 15.37 -30.59
C CYS A 74 7.00 16.05 -31.94
N GLY A 75 7.89 15.47 -32.76
CA GLY A 75 8.23 16.00 -34.09
C GLY A 75 7.18 15.73 -35.18
N CYS A 76 6.10 15.02 -34.87
CA CYS A 76 5.11 14.66 -35.88
C CYS A 76 4.23 15.84 -36.32
N LEU A 77 3.69 15.77 -37.54
CA LEU A 77 2.82 16.80 -38.13
C LEU A 77 1.51 17.08 -37.37
N LEU A 78 1.09 16.17 -36.48
CA LEU A 78 -0.13 16.32 -35.67
C LEU A 78 0.16 16.96 -34.30
N ALA A 79 1.40 17.33 -34.00
CA ALA A 79 1.72 18.05 -32.77
C ALA A 79 1.06 19.44 -32.78
N PRO A 80 0.58 19.96 -31.63
CA PRO A 80 0.67 19.38 -30.29
C PRO A 80 -0.33 18.24 -30.02
N ASP A 81 -1.47 18.15 -30.70
CA ASP A 81 -2.57 17.23 -30.32
C ASP A 81 -2.44 15.84 -30.95
N CYS A 82 -1.27 15.24 -30.80
CA CYS A 82 -0.92 13.98 -31.43
C CYS A 82 -1.05 12.76 -30.52
N LEU A 83 -1.27 11.59 -31.14
CA LEU A 83 -1.33 10.29 -30.47
C LEU A 83 -0.04 9.98 -29.68
N HIS A 84 1.13 10.40 -30.18
CA HIS A 84 2.42 10.01 -29.62
C HIS A 84 2.70 10.65 -28.26
N ARG A 85 2.40 11.96 -28.08
CA ARG A 85 2.54 12.63 -26.77
C ARG A 85 1.64 11.96 -25.71
N ALA A 86 0.38 11.74 -26.06
CA ALA A 86 -0.58 11.09 -25.18
C ALA A 86 -0.20 9.64 -24.86
N ALA A 87 0.31 8.89 -25.84
CA ALA A 87 0.78 7.53 -25.65
C ALA A 87 2.02 7.47 -24.75
N ALA A 88 3.01 8.35 -24.97
CA ALA A 88 4.20 8.43 -24.14
C ALA A 88 3.87 8.79 -22.69
N ALA A 89 3.01 9.79 -22.46
CA ALA A 89 2.55 10.16 -21.12
C ALA A 89 1.71 9.08 -20.42
N SER A 90 0.99 8.26 -21.19
CA SER A 90 0.22 7.12 -20.66
C SER A 90 1.09 5.90 -20.37
N LEU A 91 2.21 5.75 -21.08
CA LEU A 91 3.20 4.70 -20.88
C LEU A 91 4.12 4.97 -19.69
N ALA A 92 4.40 6.24 -19.41
CA ALA A 92 5.26 6.67 -18.31
C ALA A 92 4.68 6.31 -16.92
N PRO A 93 5.54 6.18 -15.89
CA PRO A 93 5.08 6.11 -14.51
C PRO A 93 4.24 7.32 -14.13
N VAL A 94 3.27 7.15 -13.24
CA VAL A 94 2.52 8.29 -12.68
C VAL A 94 3.40 8.91 -11.61
N ALA A 95 3.72 10.21 -11.75
CA ALA A 95 4.43 10.91 -10.71
C ALA A 95 3.57 10.97 -9.45
N GLN A 96 4.13 10.48 -8.35
CA GLN A 96 3.65 10.85 -7.04
C GLN A 96 4.25 12.21 -6.74
N ASP A 97 3.43 13.21 -6.42
CA ASP A 97 3.95 14.48 -5.93
C ASP A 97 4.45 14.29 -4.49
N THR A 98 5.60 13.63 -4.40
CA THR A 98 6.54 13.85 -3.31
C THR A 98 7.46 14.92 -3.87
N GLU A 99 7.23 16.17 -3.51
CA GLU A 99 8.26 17.18 -3.75
C GLU A 99 9.58 16.64 -3.17
N PRO A 100 10.71 16.81 -3.89
CA PRO A 100 11.99 16.35 -3.37
C PRO A 100 12.21 16.93 -1.98
N GLU A 101 12.63 16.09 -1.03
CA GLU A 101 13.16 16.52 0.26
C GLU A 101 14.49 17.25 0.05
N ALA A 102 14.42 18.43 -0.57
CA ALA A 102 15.51 19.40 -0.57
C ALA A 102 15.57 20.01 0.83
N GLY A 103 16.80 20.18 1.33
CA GLY A 103 17.14 20.55 2.70
C GLY A 103 16.21 21.58 3.35
N GLN A 104 15.72 21.24 4.53
CA GLN A 104 14.90 22.10 5.37
C GLN A 104 15.78 23.18 6.04
N GLU A 105 16.09 24.25 5.31
CA GLU A 105 16.56 25.51 5.88
C GLU A 105 15.57 26.63 5.53
N GLY A 106 14.91 27.19 6.55
CA GLY A 106 14.03 28.36 6.45
C GLY A 106 13.05 28.45 7.63
N PRO A 107 12.95 29.59 8.36
CA PRO A 107 12.39 29.63 9.71
C PRO A 107 10.85 29.65 9.70
N ALA A 108 10.25 28.80 10.53
CA ALA A 108 8.85 28.95 10.92
C ALA A 108 8.78 30.07 11.97
N ALA A 109 8.26 31.23 11.58
CA ALA A 109 7.89 32.28 12.52
C ALA A 109 6.71 31.80 13.38
N ASP A 110 6.83 31.98 14.69
CA ASP A 110 5.79 31.74 15.68
C ASP A 110 4.50 32.48 15.33
N ALA A 111 3.51 31.75 14.81
CA ALA A 111 2.13 32.18 14.83
C ALA A 111 1.45 31.51 16.04
N ALA A 112 1.46 32.22 17.17
CA ALA A 112 0.68 31.86 18.33
C ALA A 112 -0.81 31.75 17.91
N ALA A 113 -1.37 30.55 18.01
CA ALA A 113 -2.78 30.31 17.75
C ALA A 113 -3.61 30.91 18.88
N ASP A 114 -4.46 31.88 18.53
CA ASP A 114 -5.39 32.56 19.42
C ASP A 114 -6.48 31.57 19.92
N PRO A 115 -6.60 31.29 21.24
CA PRO A 115 -7.55 30.31 21.78
C PRO A 115 -9.02 30.63 21.46
N ALA A 116 -9.33 31.89 21.17
CA ALA A 116 -10.68 32.36 20.87
C ALA A 116 -11.20 31.95 19.48
N ALA A 117 -10.35 31.41 18.60
CA ALA A 117 -10.78 30.83 17.31
C ALA A 117 -11.29 29.39 17.46
N ALA A 118 -10.87 28.66 18.50
CA ALA A 118 -11.27 27.28 18.74
C ALA A 118 -12.74 27.16 19.21
N GLU A 119 -13.27 28.17 19.90
CA GLU A 119 -14.63 28.16 20.44
C GLU A 119 -15.71 28.60 19.42
N ARG A 120 -15.32 29.15 18.26
CA ARG A 120 -16.26 29.46 17.16
C ARG A 120 -16.45 28.31 16.16
N ALA A 121 -15.75 27.18 16.35
CA ALA A 121 -15.82 25.98 15.50
C ALA A 121 -17.01 25.05 15.84
N GLY A 122 -18.08 25.58 16.47
CA GLY A 122 -19.29 24.86 16.85
C GLY A 122 -20.33 24.67 15.74
N THR A 123 -20.04 25.08 14.51
CA THR A 123 -20.86 24.72 13.34
C THR A 123 -20.31 23.44 12.75
N SER A 124 -21.11 22.37 12.77
CA SER A 124 -20.80 21.06 12.15
C SER A 124 -20.20 21.25 10.75
N GLU A 125 -18.87 21.18 10.64
CA GLU A 125 -18.17 21.41 9.38
C GLU A 125 -18.61 20.32 8.39
N ALA A 126 -19.27 20.74 7.31
CA ALA A 126 -19.79 19.88 6.26
C ALA A 126 -18.96 20.03 4.98
N ALA A 127 -19.01 19.02 4.10
CA ALA A 127 -18.34 19.08 2.81
C ALA A 127 -18.90 20.22 1.94
N THR A 128 -18.02 20.99 1.30
CA THR A 128 -18.44 22.08 0.41
C THR A 128 -19.10 21.52 -0.86
N PRO A 129 -19.93 22.31 -1.58
CA PRO A 129 -20.51 21.87 -2.85
C PRO A 129 -19.45 21.44 -3.88
N GLU A 130 -18.30 22.13 -3.91
CA GLU A 130 -17.14 21.80 -4.75
C GLU A 130 -16.52 20.46 -4.36
N GLN A 131 -16.31 20.20 -3.06
CA GLN A 131 -15.82 18.92 -2.56
C GLN A 131 -16.79 17.78 -2.92
N CYS A 132 -18.09 18.00 -2.74
CA CYS A 132 -19.12 17.04 -3.13
C CYS A 132 -19.11 16.76 -4.65
N ALA A 133 -18.92 17.78 -5.49
CA ALA A 133 -18.82 17.62 -6.94
C ALA A 133 -17.55 16.84 -7.34
N ALA A 134 -16.41 17.17 -6.75
CA ALA A 134 -15.15 16.48 -7.00
C ALA A 134 -15.20 15.02 -6.53
N ALA A 135 -15.77 14.75 -5.35
CA ALA A 135 -15.98 13.38 -4.85
C ALA A 135 -16.88 12.56 -5.78
N ARG A 136 -17.98 13.14 -6.30
CA ARG A 136 -18.84 12.48 -7.30
C ARG A 136 -18.09 12.19 -8.61
N ALA A 137 -17.26 13.11 -9.08
CA ALA A 137 -16.46 12.90 -10.29
C ALA A 137 -15.46 11.74 -10.13
N VAL A 138 -14.77 11.68 -8.98
CA VAL A 138 -13.87 10.55 -8.65
C VAL A 138 -14.66 9.25 -8.52
N HIS A 139 -15.81 9.26 -7.84
CA HIS A 139 -16.65 8.09 -7.69
C HIS A 139 -17.11 7.53 -9.05
N ALA A 140 -17.56 8.41 -9.95
CA ALA A 140 -17.99 8.03 -11.30
C ALA A 140 -16.84 7.42 -12.12
N ALA A 141 -15.67 8.07 -12.13
CA ALA A 141 -14.50 7.57 -12.85
C ALA A 141 -13.99 6.23 -12.29
N ALA A 142 -13.95 6.07 -10.97
CA ALA A 142 -13.57 4.81 -10.32
C ALA A 142 -14.60 3.70 -10.60
N SER A 143 -15.89 4.04 -10.62
CA SER A 143 -16.97 3.10 -10.96
C SER A 143 -16.87 2.63 -12.41
N ALA A 144 -16.55 3.52 -13.34
CA ALA A 144 -16.33 3.17 -14.74
C ALA A 144 -15.10 2.25 -14.92
N ALA A 145 -14.01 2.52 -14.19
CA ALA A 145 -12.83 1.65 -14.18
C ALA A 145 -13.15 0.26 -13.61
N LEU A 146 -13.92 0.17 -12.52
CA LEU A 146 -14.40 -1.09 -11.96
C LEU A 146 -15.35 -1.84 -12.92
N GLU A 147 -16.26 -1.14 -13.58
CA GLU A 147 -17.16 -1.74 -14.56
C GLU A 147 -16.39 -2.34 -15.74
N ALA A 148 -15.35 -1.65 -16.20
CA ALA A 148 -14.51 -2.11 -17.30
C ALA A 148 -13.55 -3.26 -16.90
N GLY A 149 -13.15 -3.32 -15.64
CA GLY A 149 -12.12 -4.27 -15.15
C GLY A 149 -10.70 -3.87 -15.58
N THR A 150 -9.69 -4.60 -15.12
CA THR A 150 -8.28 -4.29 -15.46
C THR A 150 -8.02 -4.29 -16.95
N ASP A 151 -8.61 -5.24 -17.67
CA ASP A 151 -8.38 -5.40 -19.12
C ASP A 151 -9.13 -4.34 -19.93
N GLY A 152 -10.33 -3.96 -19.47
CA GLY A 152 -11.16 -2.94 -20.10
C GLY A 152 -10.82 -1.49 -19.70
N ALA A 153 -10.06 -1.28 -18.62
CA ALA A 153 -9.60 0.03 -18.15
C ALA A 153 -8.50 0.60 -19.07
N GLY A 154 -8.91 0.97 -20.28
CA GLY A 154 -8.15 1.64 -21.33
C GLY A 154 -7.46 2.91 -20.86
N ALA A 155 -6.51 3.41 -21.65
CA ALA A 155 -5.79 4.65 -21.33
C ALA A 155 -6.72 5.88 -21.17
N VAL A 156 -7.86 5.89 -21.86
CA VAL A 156 -8.87 6.96 -21.73
C VAL A 156 -9.51 6.94 -20.34
N LEU A 157 -9.99 5.78 -19.86
CA LEU A 157 -10.58 5.66 -18.52
C LEU A 157 -9.56 5.98 -17.41
N GLN A 158 -8.30 5.58 -17.60
CA GLN A 158 -7.22 5.95 -16.69
C GLN A 158 -7.00 7.47 -16.66
N ALA A 159 -6.97 8.14 -17.81
CA ALA A 159 -6.80 9.58 -17.91
C ALA A 159 -7.98 10.35 -17.29
N GLU A 160 -9.21 9.85 -17.42
CA GLU A 160 -10.40 10.40 -16.77
C GLU A 160 -10.30 10.30 -15.24
N LEU A 161 -9.85 9.15 -14.71
CA LEU A 161 -9.63 8.98 -13.28
C LEU A 161 -8.49 9.88 -12.75
N LEU A 162 -7.39 10.03 -13.51
CA LEU A 162 -6.31 10.97 -13.16
C LEU A 162 -6.78 12.43 -13.15
N ARG A 163 -7.67 12.81 -14.09
CA ARG A 163 -8.29 14.13 -14.10
C ARG A 163 -9.14 14.35 -12.84
N ALA A 164 -10.03 13.41 -12.54
CA ALA A 164 -10.88 13.49 -11.37
C ALA A 164 -10.06 13.56 -10.07
N ALA A 165 -8.96 12.81 -10.00
CA ALA A 165 -8.01 12.88 -8.89
C ALA A 165 -7.36 14.27 -8.76
N HIS A 166 -6.97 14.89 -9.87
CA HIS A 166 -6.42 16.24 -9.86
C HIS A 166 -7.45 17.28 -9.38
N THR A 167 -8.68 17.24 -9.90
CA THR A 167 -9.78 18.11 -9.44
C THR A 167 -10.07 17.91 -7.95
N ALA A 168 -10.11 16.65 -7.48
CA ALA A 168 -10.28 16.34 -6.06
C ALA A 168 -9.17 16.94 -5.20
N ARG A 169 -7.91 16.89 -5.66
CA ARG A 169 -6.79 17.52 -4.96
C ARG A 169 -6.94 19.04 -4.87
N LEU A 170 -7.33 19.71 -5.96
CA LEU A 170 -7.58 21.16 -5.96
C LEU A 170 -8.68 21.55 -4.97
N ALA A 171 -9.69 20.68 -4.78
CA ALA A 171 -10.74 20.84 -3.77
C ALA A 171 -10.33 20.41 -2.34
N GLY A 172 -9.06 20.08 -2.10
CA GLY A 172 -8.52 19.65 -0.80
C GLY A 172 -8.83 18.19 -0.40
N LEU A 173 -9.28 17.36 -1.34
CA LEU A 173 -9.59 15.94 -1.12
C LEU A 173 -8.39 15.04 -1.40
N HIS A 174 -7.34 15.20 -0.59
CA HIS A 174 -6.05 14.52 -0.77
C HIS A 174 -6.15 13.00 -0.71
N ARG A 175 -6.96 12.43 0.19
CA ARG A 175 -7.15 10.97 0.29
C ARG A 175 -7.83 10.39 -0.94
N ALA A 176 -8.89 11.02 -1.43
CA ALA A 176 -9.57 10.61 -2.67
C ALA A 176 -8.64 10.71 -3.88
N ALA A 177 -7.85 11.78 -3.99
CA ALA A 177 -6.87 11.94 -5.06
C ALA A 177 -5.76 10.87 -5.02
N ALA A 178 -5.17 10.62 -3.85
CA ALA A 178 -4.09 9.65 -3.68
C ALA A 178 -4.54 8.21 -3.98
N THR A 179 -5.73 7.84 -3.49
CA THR A 179 -6.32 6.51 -3.71
C THR A 179 -6.71 6.30 -5.17
N ALA A 180 -7.25 7.32 -5.85
CA ALA A 180 -7.49 7.27 -7.29
C ALA A 180 -6.21 7.08 -8.12
N VAL A 181 -5.12 7.79 -7.79
CA VAL A 181 -3.80 7.59 -8.43
C VAL A 181 -3.26 6.17 -8.17
N SER A 182 -3.49 5.63 -6.96
CA SER A 182 -3.10 4.26 -6.62
C SER A 182 -3.84 3.22 -7.46
N VAL A 183 -5.13 3.42 -7.72
CA VAL A 183 -5.92 2.58 -8.65
C VAL A 183 -5.32 2.61 -10.05
N VAL A 184 -5.03 3.78 -10.61
CA VAL A 184 -4.43 3.90 -11.96
C VAL A 184 -3.07 3.22 -12.01
N THR A 185 -2.23 3.41 -11.00
CA THR A 185 -0.91 2.77 -10.90
C THR A 185 -1.02 1.25 -10.89
N ALA A 186 -1.93 0.70 -10.08
CA ALA A 186 -2.16 -0.74 -10.01
C ALA A 186 -2.75 -1.32 -11.31
N VAL A 187 -3.66 -0.60 -11.99
CA VAL A 187 -4.17 -0.99 -13.31
C VAL A 187 -3.05 -1.00 -14.36
N ARG A 188 -2.18 0.02 -14.38
CA ARG A 188 -1.03 0.06 -15.29
C ARG A 188 -0.04 -1.07 -15.03
N ALA A 189 0.19 -1.43 -13.78
CA ALA A 189 1.03 -2.56 -13.40
C ALA A 189 0.41 -3.89 -13.87
N ALA A 190 -0.89 -4.09 -13.67
CA ALA A 190 -1.63 -5.27 -14.13
C ALA A 190 -1.50 -5.44 -15.65
N ARG A 191 -1.77 -4.38 -16.42
CA ARG A 191 -1.73 -4.39 -17.88
C ARG A 191 -0.32 -4.52 -18.45
N ALA A 192 0.70 -4.19 -17.67
CA ALA A 192 2.11 -4.38 -18.04
C ALA A 192 2.66 -5.76 -17.64
N ALA A 193 1.82 -6.64 -17.06
CA ALA A 193 2.23 -7.92 -16.48
C ALA A 193 3.38 -7.76 -15.46
N ASP A 194 3.35 -6.69 -14.67
CA ASP A 194 4.37 -6.40 -13.67
C ASP A 194 4.45 -7.55 -12.64
N PRO A 195 5.62 -8.19 -12.43
CA PRO A 195 5.77 -9.28 -11.47
C PRO A 195 5.41 -8.91 -10.02
N SER A 196 5.47 -7.62 -9.68
CA SER A 196 5.09 -7.09 -8.36
C SER A 196 3.59 -6.85 -8.21
N TYR A 197 2.81 -6.87 -9.30
CA TYR A 197 1.37 -6.67 -9.26
C TYR A 197 0.67 -7.73 -8.41
N ARG A 198 -0.26 -7.29 -7.57
CA ARG A 198 -1.13 -8.16 -6.76
C ARG A 198 -2.56 -7.62 -6.84
N LEU A 199 -3.47 -8.46 -7.33
CA LEU A 199 -4.91 -8.15 -7.42
C LEU A 199 -5.53 -7.66 -6.09
N PRO A 200 -5.22 -8.26 -4.90
CA PRO A 200 -5.73 -7.74 -3.63
C PRO A 200 -5.41 -6.26 -3.39
N GLY A 201 -4.25 -5.78 -3.85
CA GLY A 201 -3.86 -4.37 -3.72
C GLY A 201 -4.76 -3.44 -4.52
N LEU A 202 -5.11 -3.83 -5.76
CA LEU A 202 -6.06 -3.08 -6.58
C LEU A 202 -7.48 -3.12 -6.01
N VAL A 203 -7.92 -4.29 -5.50
CA VAL A 203 -9.22 -4.44 -4.80
C VAL A 203 -9.27 -3.48 -3.61
N ALA A 204 -8.22 -3.43 -2.78
CA ALA A 204 -8.15 -2.52 -1.64
C ALA A 204 -8.18 -1.04 -2.05
N ALA A 205 -7.43 -0.66 -3.09
CA ALA A 205 -7.41 0.72 -3.61
C ALA A 205 -8.78 1.16 -4.17
N LEU A 206 -9.47 0.27 -4.91
CA LEU A 206 -10.82 0.51 -5.41
C LEU A 206 -11.86 0.60 -4.28
N ARG A 207 -11.77 -0.29 -3.29
CA ARG A 207 -12.63 -0.24 -2.09
C ARG A 207 -12.45 1.07 -1.37
N GLU A 208 -11.21 1.51 -1.20
CA GLU A 208 -10.87 2.73 -0.48
C GLU A 208 -11.39 3.99 -1.20
N VAL A 209 -11.09 4.18 -2.49
CA VAL A 209 -11.55 5.36 -3.24
C VAL A 209 -13.07 5.42 -3.32
N LEU A 210 -13.75 4.29 -3.53
CA LEU A 210 -15.21 4.23 -3.56
C LEU A 210 -15.83 4.47 -2.17
N SER A 211 -15.23 3.95 -1.09
CA SER A 211 -15.68 4.20 0.29
C SER A 211 -15.57 5.68 0.65
N VAL A 212 -14.40 6.29 0.41
CA VAL A 212 -14.14 7.69 0.73
C VAL A 212 -15.09 8.60 -0.02
N THR A 213 -15.24 8.41 -1.33
CA THR A 213 -16.10 9.25 -2.16
C THR A 213 -17.59 9.05 -1.90
N HIS A 214 -18.00 7.85 -1.47
CA HIS A 214 -19.38 7.56 -1.07
C HIS A 214 -19.75 8.21 0.27
N ARG A 215 -18.84 8.15 1.27
CA ARG A 215 -19.12 8.63 2.62
C ARG A 215 -19.00 10.16 2.74
N LEU A 216 -18.07 10.77 2.02
CA LEU A 216 -17.71 12.19 2.14
C LEU A 216 -18.88 13.17 2.08
N PRO A 217 -19.87 13.05 1.16
CA PRO A 217 -20.99 13.99 1.10
C PRO A 217 -21.88 14.04 2.36
N HIS A 218 -21.75 13.02 3.23
CA HIS A 218 -22.58 12.81 4.41
C HIS A 218 -21.76 12.86 5.71
N ALA A 219 -20.48 13.24 5.62
CA ALA A 219 -19.55 13.27 6.74
C ALA A 219 -19.45 14.67 7.34
N HIS A 220 -19.22 14.73 8.65
CA HIS A 220 -19.12 15.97 9.39
C HIS A 220 -17.94 15.95 10.38
N GLY A 221 -17.41 17.12 10.74
CA GLY A 221 -16.39 17.27 11.78
C GLY A 221 -15.16 16.39 11.57
N ALA A 222 -14.76 15.64 12.60
CA ALA A 222 -13.54 14.81 12.58
C ALA A 222 -13.55 13.74 11.49
N GLU A 223 -14.72 13.17 11.17
CA GLU A 223 -14.85 12.19 10.09
C GLU A 223 -14.57 12.84 8.73
N LEU A 224 -15.10 14.04 8.49
CA LEU A 224 -14.84 14.79 7.25
C LEU A 224 -13.35 15.10 7.12
N ALA A 225 -12.68 15.52 8.20
CA ALA A 225 -11.25 15.75 8.20
C ALA A 225 -10.45 14.48 7.86
N ALA A 226 -10.83 13.32 8.40
CA ALA A 226 -10.20 12.03 8.11
C ALA A 226 -10.45 11.56 6.65
N LEU A 227 -11.60 11.88 6.06
CA LEU A 227 -11.94 11.55 4.67
C LEU A 227 -11.27 12.49 3.66
N ARG A 228 -11.08 13.78 3.99
CA ARG A 228 -10.27 14.70 3.18
C ARG A 228 -8.83 14.24 3.10
N GLY A 229 -8.29 13.76 4.23
CA GLY A 229 -6.87 13.46 4.36
C GLY A 229 -6.01 14.73 4.33
N THR A 230 -4.69 14.57 4.34
CA THR A 230 -3.73 15.69 4.33
C THR A 230 -2.78 15.57 3.16
N ALA A 231 -2.38 16.69 2.57
CA ALA A 231 -1.32 16.73 1.56
C ALA A 231 0.02 16.29 2.17
N ARG A 232 0.30 16.81 3.38
CA ARG A 232 1.48 16.50 4.18
C ARG A 232 1.05 16.21 5.60
N GLN A 233 1.56 15.12 6.17
CA GLN A 233 1.29 14.81 7.57
C GLN A 233 1.95 15.86 8.47
N PRO A 234 1.19 16.55 9.34
CA PRO A 234 1.77 17.52 10.25
C PRO A 234 2.58 16.78 11.30
N TYR A 235 3.77 17.29 11.56
CA TYR A 235 4.60 16.85 12.67
C TYR A 235 4.19 17.63 13.92
N ARG A 236 3.96 16.94 15.03
CA ARG A 236 3.65 17.56 16.32
C ARG A 236 4.86 17.50 17.25
N PRO A 237 5.14 18.54 18.04
CA PRO A 237 6.16 18.47 19.08
C PRO A 237 5.83 17.35 20.07
N ASP A 238 6.84 16.55 20.43
CA ASP A 238 6.77 15.46 21.41
C ASP A 238 7.86 15.63 22.50
N GLY A 239 8.41 16.85 22.59
CA GLY A 239 9.35 17.23 23.64
C GLY A 239 10.67 16.47 23.61
N SER A 240 11.01 15.80 24.72
CA SER A 240 12.22 14.99 24.85
C SER A 240 11.85 13.51 24.93
N LEU A 241 12.46 12.70 24.08
CA LEU A 241 12.21 11.27 23.96
C LEU A 241 13.46 10.47 24.27
N ARG A 242 13.30 9.38 25.04
CA ARG A 242 14.31 8.33 25.16
C ARG A 242 13.82 7.11 24.40
N LEU A 243 14.51 6.78 23.32
CA LEU A 243 14.15 5.73 22.38
C LEU A 243 15.13 4.57 22.43
N TYR A 244 14.62 3.37 22.18
CA TYR A 244 15.34 2.10 22.14
C TYR A 244 15.12 1.44 20.79
N GLY A 245 16.21 1.10 20.09
CA GLY A 245 16.17 0.38 18.82
C GLY A 245 15.55 -1.01 18.95
N LEU A 246 14.67 -1.34 17.99
CA LEU A 246 14.01 -2.65 17.93
C LEU A 246 14.59 -3.50 16.78
N PHE A 247 14.39 -3.05 15.54
CA PHE A 247 14.81 -3.74 14.32
C PHE A 247 14.78 -2.78 13.11
N SER A 248 15.39 -3.19 12.00
CA SER A 248 15.27 -2.50 10.71
C SER A 248 14.63 -3.39 9.65
N GLU A 249 13.82 -2.83 8.76
CA GLU A 249 13.28 -3.54 7.60
C GLU A 249 13.59 -2.81 6.29
N PRO A 250 13.85 -3.55 5.19
CA PRO A 250 14.00 -2.96 3.87
C PRO A 250 12.65 -2.46 3.38
N VAL A 251 12.65 -1.29 2.74
CA VAL A 251 11.55 -0.79 1.95
C VAL A 251 11.87 -1.02 0.48
N LEU A 252 10.98 -1.72 -0.22
CA LEU A 252 11.00 -1.85 -1.67
C LEU A 252 9.55 -1.81 -2.15
N THR A 253 9.24 -0.83 -2.99
CA THR A 253 7.86 -0.56 -3.41
C THR A 253 7.73 -0.66 -4.92
N ALA A 254 6.54 -1.02 -5.40
CA ALA A 254 6.22 -1.04 -6.83
C ALA A 254 6.26 0.37 -7.46
N SER A 255 6.12 1.44 -6.66
CA SER A 255 6.25 2.83 -7.12
C SER A 255 7.70 3.27 -7.32
N GLY A 256 8.66 2.34 -7.27
CA GLY A 256 10.08 2.61 -7.54
C GLY A 256 10.80 3.32 -6.39
N HIS A 257 10.26 3.28 -5.18
CA HIS A 257 10.96 3.74 -3.98
C HIS A 257 11.58 2.56 -3.24
N ALA A 258 12.78 2.78 -2.72
CA ALA A 258 13.54 1.81 -1.96
C ALA A 258 14.32 2.48 -0.82
N GLY A 259 14.62 1.71 0.22
CA GLY A 259 15.26 2.26 1.41
C GLY A 259 15.20 1.32 2.61
N ALA A 260 15.27 1.90 3.81
CA ALA A 260 15.10 1.18 5.05
C ALA A 260 14.26 1.99 6.04
N VAL A 261 13.54 1.28 6.91
CA VAL A 261 12.87 1.85 8.08
C VAL A 261 13.41 1.17 9.32
N THR A 262 13.73 1.94 10.34
CA THR A 262 14.11 1.42 11.67
C THR A 262 13.05 1.78 12.68
N TRP A 263 12.64 0.77 13.42
CA TRP A 263 11.66 0.88 14.47
C TRP A 263 12.34 1.06 15.81
N THR A 264 11.79 1.98 16.60
CA THR A 264 12.24 2.28 17.95
C THR A 264 11.02 2.35 18.87
N ALA A 265 11.22 2.18 20.17
CA ALA A 265 10.19 2.37 21.18
C ALA A 265 10.67 3.33 22.28
N ASP A 266 9.76 4.05 22.93
CA ASP A 266 10.06 4.71 24.20
C ASP A 266 10.00 3.74 25.38
N ALA A 267 10.18 4.26 26.60
CA ALA A 267 10.13 3.45 27.81
C ALA A 267 8.72 2.90 28.08
N GLU A 268 7.68 3.56 27.59
CA GLU A 268 6.26 3.21 27.71
C GLU A 268 5.80 2.18 26.67
N GLY A 269 6.63 1.92 25.64
CA GLY A 269 6.35 0.99 24.56
C GLY A 269 5.61 1.62 23.37
N ARG A 270 5.55 2.96 23.30
CA ARG A 270 5.05 3.66 22.10
C ARG A 270 6.09 3.55 21.00
N LEU A 271 5.62 3.21 19.80
CA LEU A 271 6.47 2.95 18.65
C LEU A 271 6.73 4.21 17.84
N TYR A 272 7.96 4.32 17.35
CA TYR A 272 8.43 5.39 16.49
C TYR A 272 9.24 4.80 15.34
N GLN A 273 9.21 5.48 14.20
CA GLN A 273 9.91 5.05 12.99
C GLN A 273 10.86 6.12 12.46
N VAL A 274 11.98 5.64 11.93
CA VAL A 274 13.05 6.43 11.31
C VAL A 274 13.29 5.85 9.91
N SER A 275 13.16 6.66 8.87
CA SER A 275 13.15 6.18 7.47
C SER A 275 14.17 6.91 6.60
N ASP A 276 14.93 6.18 5.79
CA ASP A 276 15.63 6.68 4.59
C ASP A 276 15.01 5.96 3.38
N VAL A 277 14.01 6.58 2.76
CA VAL A 277 13.33 6.04 1.58
C VAL A 277 13.38 7.07 0.47
N ALA A 278 13.91 6.67 -0.69
CA ALA A 278 13.95 7.53 -1.87
C ALA A 278 13.77 6.67 -3.13
N PRO A 279 13.62 7.28 -4.32
CA PRO A 279 13.63 6.54 -5.57
C PRO A 279 14.84 5.60 -5.68
N GLY A 280 14.59 4.33 -6.05
CA GLY A 280 15.60 3.30 -6.15
C GLY A 280 15.04 1.88 -6.25
N GLY A 281 15.92 0.93 -6.54
CA GLY A 281 15.61 -0.51 -6.60
C GLY A 281 16.14 -1.30 -5.40
N ALA A 282 16.12 -2.63 -5.52
CA ALA A 282 16.53 -3.54 -4.43
C ALA A 282 17.95 -3.29 -3.89
N GLY A 283 18.89 -2.84 -4.73
CA GLY A 283 20.23 -2.47 -4.26
C GLY A 283 20.23 -1.32 -3.26
N ARG A 284 19.36 -0.32 -3.44
CA ARG A 284 19.15 0.76 -2.45
C ARG A 284 18.49 0.22 -1.18
N ALA A 285 17.49 -0.65 -1.31
CA ALA A 285 16.80 -1.23 -0.16
C ALA A 285 17.77 -1.96 0.78
N LEU A 286 18.73 -2.69 0.23
CA LEU A 286 19.78 -3.36 0.99
C LEU A 286 20.82 -2.37 1.53
N GLY A 287 21.34 -1.51 0.66
CA GLY A 287 22.40 -0.56 1.02
C GLY A 287 21.98 0.51 2.02
N ALA A 288 20.68 0.82 2.12
CA ALA A 288 20.15 1.79 3.07
C ALA A 288 20.42 1.38 4.53
N ALA A 289 20.51 0.08 4.84
CA ALA A 289 20.80 -0.39 6.19
C ALA A 289 22.11 0.17 6.77
N ASP A 290 23.11 0.35 5.90
CA ASP A 290 24.46 0.81 6.24
C ASP A 290 24.65 2.32 5.95
N ARG A 291 23.60 3.03 5.50
CA ARG A 291 23.64 4.49 5.36
C ARG A 291 23.34 5.16 6.68
N ALA A 292 24.12 6.18 7.01
CA ALA A 292 23.91 6.99 8.20
C ALA A 292 22.58 7.76 8.09
N VAL A 293 21.73 7.59 9.08
CA VAL A 293 20.52 8.39 9.26
C VAL A 293 20.87 9.64 10.05
N ARG A 294 20.43 10.79 9.54
CA ARG A 294 20.59 12.07 10.22
C ARG A 294 19.33 12.41 10.99
N ILE A 295 19.40 12.30 12.31
CA ILE A 295 18.40 12.87 13.23
C ILE A 295 19.13 13.88 14.10
N GLY A 296 18.82 15.17 13.93
CA GLY A 296 19.64 16.23 14.50
C GLY A 296 21.12 16.06 14.12
N ASP A 297 21.98 16.03 15.14
CA ASP A 297 23.44 15.91 14.97
C ASP A 297 23.97 14.46 15.02
N THR A 298 23.09 13.45 15.16
CA THR A 298 23.53 12.04 15.15
C THR A 298 23.79 11.52 13.75
N ALA A 299 24.81 10.67 13.64
CA ALA A 299 25.07 9.82 12.48
C ALA A 299 25.17 8.37 12.95
N LEU A 300 24.03 7.67 12.97
CA LEU A 300 23.96 6.23 13.16
C LEU A 300 23.44 5.60 11.89
N THR A 301 24.01 4.47 11.48
CA THR A 301 23.37 3.65 10.44
C THR A 301 22.06 3.06 10.94
N HIS A 302 21.17 2.64 10.04
CA HIS A 302 19.94 1.93 10.44
C HIS A 302 20.27 0.67 11.26
N ARG A 303 21.30 -0.08 10.85
CA ARG A 303 21.75 -1.28 11.56
C ARG A 303 22.25 -0.99 12.99
N GLU A 304 22.96 0.13 13.17
CA GLU A 304 23.38 0.58 14.50
C GLU A 304 22.18 1.05 15.33
N LEU A 305 21.29 1.85 14.74
CA LEU A 305 20.11 2.39 15.41
C LEU A 305 19.15 1.29 15.87
N ALA A 306 19.00 0.20 15.12
CA ALA A 306 18.18 -0.95 15.51
C ALA A 306 18.63 -1.63 16.82
N ARG A 307 19.86 -1.39 17.25
CA ARG A 307 20.48 -2.01 18.44
C ARG A 307 20.84 -0.98 19.52
N ALA A 308 21.06 0.28 19.13
CA ALA A 308 21.39 1.37 20.04
C ALA A 308 20.12 2.00 20.66
N GLY A 309 20.34 2.94 21.58
CA GLY A 309 19.32 3.88 22.03
C GLY A 309 19.56 5.27 21.45
N LEU A 310 18.54 6.12 21.54
CA LEU A 310 18.56 7.47 21.03
C LEU A 310 17.92 8.40 22.07
N ALA A 311 18.62 9.44 22.48
CA ALA A 311 18.02 10.52 23.27
C ALA A 311 17.77 11.70 22.33
N VAL A 312 16.51 12.09 22.16
CA VAL A 312 16.08 13.13 21.23
C VAL A 312 15.46 14.27 22.03
N SER A 313 15.87 15.51 21.77
CA SER A 313 15.25 16.72 22.32
C SER A 313 14.68 17.57 21.20
N GLY A 314 13.53 18.20 21.46
CA GLY A 314 12.79 18.94 20.43
C GLY A 314 12.19 18.00 19.38
N ALA A 315 11.89 16.75 19.76
CA ALA A 315 11.36 15.75 18.86
C ALA A 315 10.06 16.24 18.24
N THR A 316 9.92 15.99 16.94
CA THR A 316 8.65 16.18 16.25
C THR A 316 8.23 14.86 15.64
N VAL A 317 6.94 14.53 15.71
CA VAL A 317 6.45 13.19 15.36
C VAL A 317 5.19 13.28 14.51
N SER A 318 5.12 12.49 13.43
CA SER A 318 3.92 12.37 12.61
C SER A 318 2.83 11.55 13.34
N PRO A 319 1.56 11.59 12.90
CA PRO A 319 0.52 10.69 13.42
C PRO A 319 0.86 9.20 13.24
N THR A 320 1.74 8.89 12.29
CA THR A 320 2.25 7.55 12.00
C THR A 320 3.57 7.26 12.73
N GLY A 321 3.88 7.97 13.82
CA GLY A 321 5.06 7.73 14.65
C GLY A 321 6.41 8.06 13.98
N ARG A 322 6.42 8.72 12.81
CA ARG A 322 7.68 9.05 12.13
C ARG A 322 8.36 10.20 12.83
N LEU A 323 9.63 10.05 13.16
CA LEU A 323 10.43 11.13 13.74
C LEU A 323 10.81 12.15 12.68
N GLY A 324 10.77 13.43 13.06
CA GLY A 324 11.20 14.55 12.23
C GLY A 324 12.69 14.82 12.43
N ALA A 325 13.34 15.34 11.39
CA ALA A 325 14.75 15.73 11.41
C ALA A 325 14.93 17.26 11.24
N GLY A 326 13.93 18.05 11.66
CA GLY A 326 13.96 19.50 11.51
C GLY A 326 15.07 20.19 12.32
N ALA A 327 15.38 21.44 12.00
CA ALA A 327 16.51 22.20 12.56
C ALA A 327 16.53 22.30 14.11
N GLY A 328 15.36 22.25 14.76
CA GLY A 328 15.23 22.25 16.22
C GLY A 328 15.39 20.89 16.90
N VAL A 329 15.51 19.80 16.12
CA VAL A 329 15.72 18.45 16.64
C VAL A 329 17.20 18.26 16.93
N ARG A 330 17.51 17.79 18.14
CA ARG A 330 18.84 17.30 18.51
C ARG A 330 18.70 15.86 18.97
N ALA A 331 19.62 15.02 18.54
CA ALA A 331 19.68 13.65 19.03
C ALA A 331 21.11 13.29 19.37
N VAL A 332 21.28 12.39 20.32
CA VAL A 332 22.55 11.78 20.68
C VAL A 332 22.38 10.26 20.84
N ARG A 333 23.42 9.50 20.48
CA ARG A 333 23.45 8.06 20.74
C ARG A 333 23.35 7.83 22.24
N ALA A 334 22.53 6.87 22.63
CA ALA A 334 22.38 6.43 24.01
C ALA A 334 22.51 4.89 24.09
N PRO A 335 22.68 4.33 25.30
CA PRO A 335 22.58 2.89 25.49
C PRO A 335 21.22 2.34 25.01
N GLY A 336 21.25 1.27 24.22
CA GLY A 336 20.07 0.49 23.86
C GLY A 336 19.64 -0.44 24.99
N ALA A 337 18.60 -1.23 24.75
CA ALA A 337 18.13 -2.28 25.65
C ALA A 337 17.95 -3.57 24.87
N ASP A 338 18.36 -4.70 25.44
CA ASP A 338 18.10 -6.03 24.86
C ASP A 338 16.60 -6.32 24.80
N TRP A 339 16.14 -7.24 23.93
CA TRP A 339 14.73 -7.58 23.87
C TRP A 339 14.21 -8.24 25.16
N HIS A 340 15.07 -8.89 25.95
CA HIS A 340 14.72 -9.44 27.26
C HIS A 340 14.89 -8.47 28.43
N ALA A 341 15.44 -7.28 28.18
CA ALA A 341 15.68 -6.28 29.21
C ALA A 341 14.62 -5.18 29.20
N GLU A 342 14.27 -4.67 30.38
CA GLU A 342 13.48 -3.45 30.50
C GLU A 342 14.24 -2.25 29.91
N PRO A 343 13.55 -1.29 29.29
CA PRO A 343 12.09 -1.19 29.19
C PRO A 343 11.47 -1.92 27.98
N VAL A 344 12.29 -2.51 27.10
CA VAL A 344 11.82 -3.06 25.81
C VAL A 344 11.07 -4.38 25.96
N ALA A 345 11.43 -5.19 26.97
CA ALA A 345 10.79 -6.47 27.27
C ALA A 345 9.26 -6.37 27.44
N ARG A 346 8.75 -5.21 27.88
CA ARG A 346 7.32 -4.95 28.06
C ARG A 346 6.49 -5.12 26.78
N LEU A 347 7.08 -4.91 25.61
CA LEU A 347 6.39 -5.09 24.32
C LEU A 347 5.95 -6.55 24.12
N TRP A 348 6.77 -7.51 24.58
CA TRP A 348 6.45 -8.94 24.56
C TRP A 348 5.61 -9.39 25.75
N ALA A 349 5.68 -8.67 26.88
CA ALA A 349 4.82 -8.95 28.04
C ALA A 349 3.34 -8.61 27.78
N GLN A 350 3.04 -7.79 26.76
CA GLN A 350 1.68 -7.43 26.40
C GLN A 350 0.92 -8.67 25.84
N PRO A 351 -0.31 -8.98 26.33
CA PRO A 351 -1.10 -10.09 25.81
C PRO A 351 -1.36 -9.98 24.31
N VAL A 352 -1.23 -11.10 23.59
CA VAL A 352 -1.44 -11.17 22.13
C VAL A 352 -2.79 -10.59 21.68
N PRO A 353 -3.93 -10.85 22.35
CA PRO A 353 -5.21 -10.24 21.97
C PRO A 353 -5.20 -8.71 21.98
N GLU A 354 -4.50 -8.07 22.92
CA GLU A 354 -4.39 -6.61 22.97
C GLU A 354 -3.50 -6.06 21.85
N GLN A 355 -2.40 -6.77 21.56
CA GLN A 355 -1.53 -6.42 20.44
C GLN A 355 -2.32 -6.48 19.10
N LEU A 356 -3.20 -7.48 18.96
CA LEU A 356 -4.03 -7.67 17.78
C LEU A 356 -5.13 -6.61 17.63
N ALA A 357 -5.81 -6.26 18.73
CA ALA A 357 -6.79 -5.18 18.71
C ALA A 357 -6.17 -3.89 18.17
N ARG A 358 -4.99 -3.50 18.71
CA ARG A 358 -4.22 -2.35 18.24
C ARG A 358 -3.79 -2.46 16.77
N ALA A 359 -3.37 -3.65 16.33
CA ALA A 359 -2.98 -3.88 14.94
C ALA A 359 -4.19 -3.76 13.98
N LEU A 360 -5.36 -4.30 14.35
CA LEU A 360 -6.56 -4.26 13.52
C LEU A 360 -7.21 -2.87 13.44
N GLU A 361 -7.00 -2.02 14.45
CA GLU A 361 -7.51 -0.63 14.51
C GLU A 361 -6.70 0.36 13.64
N GLY A 362 -5.62 -0.08 12.99
CA GLY A 362 -4.84 0.75 12.06
C GLY A 362 -3.58 1.38 12.68
N GLY A 363 -2.99 0.70 13.68
CA GLY A 363 -1.66 1.03 14.21
C GLY A 363 -0.51 0.61 13.28
N HIS A 364 0.64 0.29 13.87
CA HIS A 364 1.84 -0.14 13.13
C HIS A 364 1.82 -1.61 12.69
N ASP A 365 0.72 -2.31 12.95
CA ASP A 365 0.49 -3.73 12.66
C ASP A 365 1.55 -4.70 13.23
N LEU A 366 2.40 -4.24 14.15
CA LEU A 366 3.48 -5.05 14.72
C LEU A 366 2.99 -5.93 15.88
N LEU A 367 3.46 -7.17 15.86
CA LEU A 367 3.27 -8.18 16.89
C LEU A 367 4.64 -8.56 17.47
N PHE A 368 4.71 -8.62 18.79
CA PHE A 368 5.86 -8.99 19.60
C PHE A 368 5.55 -10.33 20.25
N LEU A 369 6.09 -11.40 19.68
CA LEU A 369 5.71 -12.78 20.01
C LEU A 369 6.92 -13.60 20.48
N ASP A 370 6.70 -14.47 21.46
CA ASP A 370 7.60 -15.55 21.80
C ASP A 370 7.07 -16.83 21.14
N ILE A 371 7.88 -17.46 20.30
CA ILE A 371 7.46 -18.60 19.48
C ILE A 371 8.39 -19.80 19.65
N THR A 372 7.88 -20.99 19.35
CA THR A 372 8.70 -22.20 19.15
C THR A 372 8.57 -22.65 17.70
N VAL A 373 9.68 -22.78 16.98
CA VAL A 373 9.64 -23.26 15.58
C VAL A 373 9.20 -24.72 15.53
N THR A 374 8.17 -25.03 14.74
CA THR A 374 7.62 -26.39 14.62
C THR A 374 7.87 -27.04 13.26
N GLY A 375 8.08 -26.25 12.21
CA GLY A 375 8.40 -26.78 10.88
C GLY A 375 8.08 -25.83 9.74
N THR A 376 7.67 -26.38 8.60
CA THR A 376 7.29 -25.62 7.39
C THR A 376 6.06 -26.24 6.76
N ALA A 377 5.25 -25.41 6.10
CA ALA A 377 4.17 -25.87 5.23
C ALA A 377 4.26 -25.17 3.87
N ALA A 378 3.91 -25.90 2.81
CA ALA A 378 3.76 -25.34 1.48
C ALA A 378 2.33 -24.81 1.32
N GLU A 379 2.19 -23.56 0.90
CA GLU A 379 0.92 -22.94 0.56
C GLU A 379 0.95 -22.40 -0.87
N ALA A 380 -0.22 -22.06 -1.42
CA ALA A 380 -0.32 -21.42 -2.73
C ALA A 380 0.49 -20.10 -2.82
N GLY A 381 0.70 -19.42 -1.68
CA GLY A 381 1.51 -18.21 -1.58
C GLY A 381 3.02 -18.45 -1.38
N GLY A 382 3.46 -19.70 -1.34
CA GLY A 382 4.84 -20.10 -1.07
C GLY A 382 5.00 -20.79 0.29
N ASP A 383 6.25 -21.14 0.61
CA ASP A 383 6.62 -21.78 1.86
C ASP A 383 6.35 -20.85 3.04
N CYS A 384 5.73 -21.37 4.10
CA CYS A 384 5.55 -20.68 5.38
C CYS A 384 6.24 -21.45 6.51
N LEU A 385 6.83 -20.69 7.43
CA LEU A 385 7.39 -21.22 8.67
C LEU A 385 6.23 -21.47 9.64
N LEU A 386 6.16 -22.68 10.18
CA LEU A 386 5.21 -23.04 11.22
C LEU A 386 5.86 -22.82 12.58
N ALA A 387 5.11 -22.20 13.48
CA ALA A 387 5.52 -21.99 14.85
C ALA A 387 4.36 -22.20 15.82
N ASP A 388 4.68 -22.46 17.07
CA ASP A 388 3.75 -22.45 18.19
C ASP A 388 3.94 -21.17 19.00
N CYS A 389 2.87 -20.45 19.27
CA CYS A 389 2.84 -19.26 20.12
C CYS A 389 1.95 -19.57 21.34
N ALA A 390 2.54 -20.08 22.42
CA ALA A 390 1.83 -20.47 23.63
C ALA A 390 0.63 -21.41 23.37
N GLY A 391 0.81 -22.44 22.54
CA GLY A 391 -0.25 -23.38 22.14
C GLY A 391 -1.06 -22.96 20.91
N LEU A 392 -0.88 -21.73 20.42
CA LEU A 392 -1.53 -21.25 19.21
C LEU A 392 -0.66 -21.55 17.97
N PRO A 393 -1.15 -22.36 17.00
CA PRO A 393 -0.41 -22.63 15.77
C PRO A 393 -0.35 -21.38 14.88
N LEU A 394 0.86 -20.90 14.64
CA LEU A 394 1.14 -19.67 13.90
C LEU A 394 1.82 -19.98 12.55
N ARG A 395 1.34 -19.31 11.49
CA ARG A 395 1.97 -19.29 10.17
C ARG A 395 2.75 -17.99 9.95
N LEU A 396 4.05 -18.12 9.72
CA LEU A 396 4.94 -17.00 9.42
C LEU A 396 5.37 -17.01 7.96
N THR A 397 5.15 -15.90 7.25
CA THR A 397 5.51 -15.76 5.84
C THR A 397 6.59 -14.71 5.59
N ALA A 398 7.19 -14.75 4.40
CA ALA A 398 8.14 -13.75 3.96
C ALA A 398 7.46 -12.38 3.90
N ALA A 399 8.16 -11.34 4.38
CA ALA A 399 7.64 -9.99 4.26
C ALA A 399 7.72 -9.49 2.81
N HIS A 400 8.73 -9.92 2.05
CA HIS A 400 8.86 -9.57 0.65
C HIS A 400 9.37 -10.77 -0.15
N ASP A 401 8.82 -10.96 -1.36
CA ASP A 401 9.20 -12.05 -2.27
C ASP A 401 10.38 -11.73 -3.21
N HIS A 402 10.96 -10.54 -3.12
CA HIS A 402 11.97 -10.12 -4.09
C HIS A 402 13.25 -10.93 -3.86
N PRO A 403 13.84 -11.58 -4.88
CA PRO A 403 14.94 -12.53 -4.70
C PRO A 403 16.22 -11.90 -4.12
N ALA A 404 16.43 -10.59 -4.35
CA ALA A 404 17.55 -9.88 -3.73
C ALA A 404 17.43 -9.74 -2.20
N LEU A 405 16.21 -9.81 -1.63
CA LEU A 405 15.99 -9.68 -0.19
C LEU A 405 16.05 -11.06 0.49
N PRO A 406 16.74 -11.20 1.64
CA PRO A 406 16.94 -12.49 2.32
C PRO A 406 15.69 -13.19 2.89
N HIS A 407 14.51 -12.56 2.90
CA HIS A 407 13.33 -13.05 3.63
C HIS A 407 13.02 -14.54 3.41
N ARG A 408 12.94 -14.98 2.15
CA ARG A 408 12.56 -16.36 1.82
C ARG A 408 13.64 -17.37 2.21
N GLU A 409 14.91 -17.01 2.01
CA GLU A 409 16.05 -17.87 2.37
C GLU A 409 16.14 -18.04 3.88
N ASN A 410 16.02 -16.94 4.63
CA ASN A 410 16.03 -16.95 6.09
C ASN A 410 14.89 -17.79 6.68
N LEU A 411 13.66 -17.68 6.15
CA LEU A 411 12.53 -18.52 6.59
C LEU A 411 12.78 -20.01 6.36
N ARG A 412 13.36 -20.38 5.21
CA ARG A 412 13.73 -21.76 4.91
C ARG A 412 14.80 -22.31 5.86
N LEU A 413 15.78 -21.47 6.23
CA LEU A 413 16.80 -21.85 7.21
C LEU A 413 16.22 -22.01 8.61
N LEU A 414 15.38 -21.07 9.05
CA LEU A 414 14.71 -21.14 10.34
C LEU A 414 13.82 -22.39 10.47
N ALA A 415 13.18 -22.82 9.38
CA ALA A 415 12.38 -24.06 9.37
C ALA A 415 13.20 -25.32 9.71
N ALA A 416 14.52 -25.29 9.54
CA ALA A 416 15.41 -26.38 9.96
C ALA A 416 15.75 -26.34 11.46
N ALA A 417 15.54 -25.21 12.16
CA ALA A 417 15.78 -25.04 13.60
C ALA A 417 14.57 -25.44 14.45
N ARG A 418 13.95 -26.59 14.18
CA ARG A 418 12.73 -27.04 14.89
C ARG A 418 12.99 -27.30 16.37
N GLY A 419 12.07 -26.84 17.22
CA GLY A 419 12.17 -26.87 18.68
C GLY A 419 12.83 -25.62 19.29
N THR A 420 13.40 -24.73 18.46
CA THR A 420 14.05 -23.51 18.93
C THR A 420 13.01 -22.50 19.37
N ARG A 421 13.19 -21.97 20.58
CA ARG A 421 12.41 -20.84 21.09
C ARG A 421 13.05 -19.54 20.63
N LEU A 422 12.25 -18.67 20.03
CA LEU A 422 12.71 -17.41 19.48
C LEU A 422 11.75 -16.31 19.91
N ARG A 423 12.31 -15.19 20.34
CA ARG A 423 11.59 -13.93 20.37
C ARG A 423 11.58 -13.33 18.96
N ILE A 424 10.41 -12.90 18.49
CA ILE A 424 10.24 -12.36 17.13
C ILE A 424 9.46 -11.04 17.12
N ILE A 425 9.67 -10.28 16.06
CA ILE A 425 8.82 -9.18 15.63
C ILE A 425 8.21 -9.54 14.28
N ALA A 426 6.89 -9.49 14.19
CA ALA A 426 6.15 -9.83 12.98
C ALA A 426 5.10 -8.77 12.65
N ARG A 427 4.66 -8.70 11.40
CA ARG A 427 3.52 -7.86 10.99
C ARG A 427 2.27 -8.70 10.79
N LEU A 428 1.17 -8.31 11.43
CA LEU A 428 -0.12 -8.99 11.28
C LEU A 428 -0.50 -9.09 9.80
N THR A 429 -0.96 -10.26 9.37
CA THR A 429 -1.57 -10.46 8.06
C THR A 429 -2.97 -11.04 8.29
N PRO A 430 -4.04 -10.24 8.12
CA PRO A 430 -5.40 -10.72 8.38
C PRO A 430 -5.72 -11.99 7.59
N ALA A 431 -6.13 -13.02 8.32
CA ALA A 431 -6.48 -14.34 7.80
C ALA A 431 -7.41 -15.05 8.79
N PRO A 432 -8.20 -16.04 8.36
CA PRO A 432 -9.08 -16.83 9.25
C PRO A 432 -8.31 -17.83 10.14
N HIS A 433 -6.99 -17.67 10.24
CA HIS A 433 -6.09 -18.44 11.08
C HIS A 433 -4.91 -17.54 11.49
N PRO A 434 -4.18 -17.84 12.58
CA PRO A 434 -3.04 -17.02 12.98
C PRO A 434 -1.96 -16.94 11.89
N ARG A 435 -1.74 -15.74 11.37
CA ARG A 435 -0.82 -15.46 10.26
C ARG A 435 -0.13 -14.12 10.44
N ALA A 436 1.18 -14.09 10.23
CA ALA A 436 1.97 -12.87 10.26
C ALA A 436 3.17 -12.95 9.31
N ARG A 437 3.72 -11.80 8.92
CA ARG A 437 4.96 -11.67 8.15
C ARG A 437 6.12 -11.51 9.11
N LEU A 438 7.12 -12.38 9.05
CA LEU A 438 8.29 -12.29 9.92
C LEU A 438 9.19 -11.12 9.51
N LEU A 439 9.50 -10.21 10.44
CA LEU A 439 10.32 -9.03 10.19
C LEU A 439 11.69 -9.11 10.88
N ALA A 440 11.73 -9.57 12.13
CA ALA A 440 12.96 -9.73 12.89
C ALA A 440 12.84 -10.92 13.85
N THR A 441 13.98 -11.50 14.22
CA THR A 441 14.08 -12.63 15.16
C THR A 441 15.36 -12.51 15.99
N GLU A 442 15.36 -13.16 17.15
CA GLU A 442 16.62 -13.53 17.81
C GLU A 442 17.37 -14.55 16.96
N HIS A 443 18.70 -14.50 17.09
CA HIS A 443 19.58 -15.43 16.43
C HIS A 443 19.40 -16.83 17.01
N PRO A 444 19.12 -17.86 16.18
CA PRO A 444 18.64 -19.14 16.69
C PRO A 444 19.67 -19.93 17.51
N ALA A 445 20.97 -19.68 17.34
CA ALA A 445 22.02 -20.27 18.15
C ALA A 445 22.73 -19.29 19.13
N GLN A 446 22.42 -17.99 19.10
CA GLN A 446 23.19 -16.97 19.85
C GLN A 446 22.23 -16.04 20.61
N PRO A 447 21.99 -16.29 21.90
CA PRO A 447 21.12 -15.45 22.72
C PRO A 447 21.58 -13.98 22.72
N GLY A 448 20.64 -13.03 22.67
CA GLY A 448 20.91 -11.59 22.68
C GLY A 448 21.39 -11.00 21.34
N ILE A 449 21.60 -11.82 20.30
CA ILE A 449 21.88 -11.34 18.95
C ILE A 449 20.57 -11.26 18.16
N ARG A 450 20.37 -10.16 17.44
CA ARG A 450 19.18 -9.90 16.62
C ARG A 450 19.48 -10.00 15.15
N VAL A 451 18.52 -10.52 14.40
CA VAL A 451 18.56 -10.72 12.95
C VAL A 451 17.39 -9.98 12.32
N ASP A 452 17.70 -8.97 11.51
CA ASP A 452 16.73 -8.25 10.68
C ASP A 452 16.48 -9.09 9.43
N ILE A 453 15.32 -9.78 9.33
CA ILE A 453 15.10 -10.87 8.36
C ILE A 453 15.20 -10.42 6.90
N GLY A 454 14.95 -9.13 6.64
CA GLY A 454 15.05 -8.54 5.30
C GLY A 454 16.40 -7.95 4.93
N LEU A 455 17.36 -7.91 5.85
CA LEU A 455 18.67 -7.24 5.66
C LEU A 455 19.83 -8.18 5.95
N ASP A 456 19.73 -8.98 7.02
CA ASP A 456 20.74 -9.92 7.46
C ASP A 456 20.52 -11.29 6.80
N ARG A 457 21.60 -12.02 6.50
CA ARG A 457 21.53 -13.37 5.92
C ARG A 457 21.96 -14.40 6.96
N LEU A 458 21.05 -15.29 7.30
CA LEU A 458 21.38 -16.48 8.07
C LEU A 458 22.12 -17.48 7.18
N GLN A 459 23.00 -18.25 7.82
CA GLN A 459 23.72 -19.37 7.23
C GLN A 459 23.36 -20.66 7.98
N ARG A 460 23.75 -21.80 7.40
CA ARG A 460 23.52 -23.09 8.05
C ARG A 460 24.27 -23.22 9.39
N ALA A 461 25.42 -22.55 9.52
CA ALA A 461 26.22 -22.51 10.73
C ALA A 461 25.55 -21.74 11.88
N ASP A 462 24.57 -20.90 11.56
CA ASP A 462 23.83 -20.10 12.55
C ASP A 462 22.71 -20.89 13.24
N LEU A 463 22.40 -22.09 12.73
CA LEU A 463 21.37 -22.96 13.28
C LEU A 463 21.90 -23.74 14.50
N PRO A 464 21.02 -24.13 15.45
CA PRO A 464 21.41 -24.98 16.56
C PRO A 464 22.02 -26.30 16.07
N THR A 465 23.06 -26.76 16.76
CA THR A 465 23.72 -28.04 16.46
C THR A 465 22.92 -29.26 16.93
N ALA A 466 21.94 -29.06 17.81
CA ALA A 466 21.05 -30.10 18.29
C ALA A 466 20.18 -30.65 17.15
N PRO A 467 19.87 -31.96 17.13
CA PRO A 467 19.00 -32.52 16.12
C PRO A 467 17.61 -31.88 16.20
N PRO A 468 17.02 -31.48 15.06
CA PRO A 468 15.73 -30.80 15.07
C PRO A 468 14.64 -31.73 15.59
N ALA A 469 13.70 -31.18 16.36
CA ALA A 469 12.50 -31.90 16.78
C ALA A 469 11.78 -32.54 15.57
N PRO A 470 11.03 -33.64 15.74
CA PRO A 470 10.24 -34.22 14.65
C PRO A 470 9.24 -33.18 14.10
N PRO A 471 8.93 -33.21 12.79
CA PRO A 471 7.99 -32.27 12.21
C PRO A 471 6.60 -32.43 12.84
N GLY A 472 6.02 -31.32 13.28
CA GLY A 472 4.61 -31.28 13.67
C GLY A 472 3.70 -31.38 12.45
N ALA A 473 2.53 -32.02 12.60
CA ALA A 473 1.51 -32.01 11.57
C ALA A 473 0.96 -30.58 11.40
N ALA A 474 0.92 -30.08 10.17
CA ALA A 474 0.32 -28.79 9.89
C ALA A 474 -1.21 -28.91 10.03
N PRO A 475 -1.87 -28.11 10.89
CA PRO A 475 -3.33 -28.13 10.96
C PRO A 475 -3.90 -27.61 9.64
N VAL A 476 -4.81 -28.40 9.04
CA VAL A 476 -5.62 -27.96 7.90
C VAL A 476 -6.73 -27.07 8.46
N PRO A 477 -6.76 -25.76 8.16
CA PRO A 477 -7.82 -24.89 8.66
C PRO A 477 -9.16 -25.30 8.03
N ASP A 478 -10.19 -25.44 8.85
CA ASP A 478 -11.57 -25.53 8.37
C ASP A 478 -12.01 -24.13 7.90
N GLU A 479 -11.91 -23.89 6.59
CA GLU A 479 -12.16 -22.56 6.04
C GLU A 479 -13.67 -22.39 5.75
N ALA A 480 -14.32 -21.55 6.56
CA ALA A 480 -15.65 -21.04 6.23
C ALA A 480 -15.67 -20.57 4.75
N PRO A 481 -16.75 -20.78 3.97
CA PRO A 481 -16.76 -20.56 2.52
C PRO A 481 -16.77 -19.09 2.09
N VAL A 482 -16.14 -18.19 2.86
CA VAL A 482 -15.95 -16.76 2.60
C VAL A 482 -15.27 -16.50 1.26
N HIS A 483 -14.39 -17.42 0.83
CA HIS A 483 -13.74 -17.38 -0.46
C HIS A 483 -14.74 -17.29 -1.63
N LEU A 484 -15.98 -17.77 -1.49
CA LEU A 484 -17.00 -17.69 -2.54
C LEU A 484 -17.37 -16.24 -2.87
N LEU A 485 -17.61 -15.41 -1.85
CA LEU A 485 -17.89 -13.98 -2.05
C LEU A 485 -16.60 -13.23 -2.45
N ARG A 486 -15.48 -13.51 -1.77
CA ARG A 486 -14.19 -12.87 -2.06
C ARG A 486 -13.76 -13.07 -3.51
N ARG A 487 -13.92 -14.29 -4.04
CA ARG A 487 -13.64 -14.61 -5.44
C ARG A 487 -14.43 -13.73 -6.40
N ARG A 488 -15.72 -13.47 -6.14
CA ARG A 488 -16.54 -12.60 -7.00
C ARG A 488 -16.13 -11.13 -6.92
N VAL A 489 -15.78 -10.65 -5.73
CA VAL A 489 -15.21 -9.30 -5.54
C VAL A 489 -13.94 -9.12 -6.37
N HIS A 490 -13.03 -10.12 -6.35
CA HIS A 490 -11.78 -10.10 -7.11
C HIS A 490 -11.99 -10.24 -8.63
N GLN A 491 -12.95 -11.09 -9.03
CA GLN A 491 -13.32 -11.26 -10.45
C GLN A 491 -13.89 -9.98 -11.05
N ALA A 492 -14.70 -9.22 -10.30
CA ALA A 492 -15.21 -7.92 -10.75
C ALA A 492 -14.08 -6.95 -11.11
N VAL A 493 -13.03 -6.91 -10.29
CA VAL A 493 -11.89 -6.01 -10.50
C VAL A 493 -11.05 -6.45 -11.71
N SER A 494 -10.85 -7.76 -11.88
CA SER A 494 -10.04 -8.27 -12.98
C SER A 494 -10.78 -8.19 -14.33
N GLY A 495 -11.96 -8.81 -14.42
CA GLY A 495 -12.70 -8.94 -15.69
C GLY A 495 -13.87 -7.97 -15.87
N GLY A 496 -14.09 -7.07 -14.92
CA GLY A 496 -15.17 -6.08 -14.99
C GLY A 496 -16.56 -6.68 -14.77
N ARG A 497 -17.56 -5.84 -14.97
CA ARG A 497 -18.98 -6.21 -14.91
C ARG A 497 -19.36 -7.31 -15.92
N PRO A 498 -18.90 -7.29 -17.19
CA PRO A 498 -19.31 -8.31 -18.16
C PRO A 498 -18.97 -9.74 -17.73
N LEU A 499 -17.82 -9.94 -17.06
CA LEU A 499 -17.42 -11.25 -16.53
C LEU A 499 -18.38 -11.75 -15.45
N LEU A 500 -18.82 -10.87 -14.55
CA LEU A 500 -19.80 -11.22 -13.53
C LEU A 500 -21.20 -11.39 -14.08
N ALA A 501 -21.58 -10.71 -15.16
CA ALA A 501 -22.91 -10.83 -15.76
C ALA A 501 -23.17 -12.22 -16.38
N LEU A 502 -22.13 -13.04 -16.59
CA LEU A 502 -22.28 -14.38 -17.13
C LEU A 502 -23.06 -15.30 -16.15
N PRO A 503 -23.96 -16.16 -16.65
CA PRO A 503 -24.63 -17.15 -15.82
C PRO A 503 -23.61 -18.06 -15.12
N GLY A 504 -23.81 -18.35 -13.84
CA GLY A 504 -22.94 -19.23 -13.07
C GLY A 504 -23.62 -19.77 -11.81
N ASP A 505 -22.83 -20.48 -10.99
CA ASP A 505 -23.29 -21.19 -9.80
C ASP A 505 -23.66 -20.29 -8.60
N THR A 506 -23.89 -18.99 -8.81
CA THR A 506 -24.18 -18.00 -7.76
C THR A 506 -25.29 -18.46 -6.80
N ARG A 507 -26.33 -19.14 -7.30
CA ARG A 507 -27.40 -19.71 -6.46
C ARG A 507 -26.90 -20.85 -5.56
N ALA A 508 -26.03 -21.72 -6.07
CA ALA A 508 -25.44 -22.80 -5.27
C ALA A 508 -24.44 -22.24 -4.24
N ASP A 509 -23.61 -21.29 -4.64
CA ASP A 509 -22.68 -20.58 -3.76
C ASP A 509 -23.43 -19.86 -2.62
N ALA A 510 -24.53 -19.16 -2.94
CA ALA A 510 -25.37 -18.49 -1.95
C ALA A 510 -26.02 -19.49 -0.97
N ARG A 511 -26.50 -20.66 -1.43
CA ARG A 511 -27.00 -21.71 -0.53
C ARG A 511 -25.89 -22.24 0.39
N ARG A 512 -24.69 -22.47 -0.15
CA ARG A 512 -23.55 -22.93 0.64
C ARG A 512 -23.17 -21.93 1.73
N LEU A 513 -23.17 -20.62 1.43
CA LEU A 513 -22.96 -19.56 2.42
C LEU A 513 -24.03 -19.58 3.52
N ARG A 514 -25.32 -19.68 3.17
CA ARG A 514 -26.40 -19.78 4.18
C ARG A 514 -26.26 -21.00 5.08
N ASN A 515 -25.90 -22.16 4.51
CA ASN A 515 -25.70 -23.39 5.28
C ASN A 515 -24.54 -23.30 6.27
N HIS A 516 -23.59 -22.37 6.07
CA HIS A 516 -22.48 -22.10 7.00
C HIS A 516 -22.73 -20.86 7.87
N GLY A 517 -23.99 -20.42 8.01
CA GLY A 517 -24.33 -19.28 8.88
C GLY A 517 -23.96 -17.90 8.32
N LEU A 518 -23.75 -17.78 7.01
CA LEU A 518 -23.38 -16.51 6.35
C LEU A 518 -24.49 -15.97 5.43
N PRO A 519 -25.70 -15.64 5.96
CA PRO A 519 -26.82 -15.17 5.15
C PRO A 519 -26.53 -13.81 4.50
N THR A 520 -25.89 -12.88 5.22
CA THR A 520 -25.50 -11.57 4.68
C THR A 520 -24.55 -11.71 3.50
N ALA A 521 -23.56 -12.63 3.58
CA ALA A 521 -22.65 -12.90 2.47
C ALA A 521 -23.40 -13.43 1.24
N ALA A 522 -24.40 -14.31 1.46
CA ALA A 522 -25.22 -14.87 0.39
C ALA A 522 -26.10 -13.82 -0.30
N ASP A 523 -26.66 -12.88 0.47
CA ASP A 523 -27.47 -11.78 -0.06
C ASP A 523 -26.62 -10.78 -0.83
N LEU A 524 -25.43 -10.42 -0.32
CA LEU A 524 -24.47 -9.57 -1.01
C LEU A 524 -23.98 -10.21 -2.32
N LEU A 525 -23.70 -11.51 -2.31
CA LEU A 525 -23.35 -12.27 -3.52
C LEU A 525 -24.46 -12.20 -4.57
N THR A 526 -25.71 -12.41 -4.15
CA THR A 526 -26.88 -12.36 -5.04
C THR A 526 -27.11 -10.95 -5.58
N HIS A 527 -26.97 -9.93 -4.73
CA HIS A 527 -27.14 -8.53 -5.10
C HIS A 527 -26.05 -8.07 -6.09
N LEU A 528 -24.79 -8.44 -5.86
CA LEU A 528 -23.68 -8.15 -6.76
C LEU A 528 -23.91 -8.76 -8.15
N GLN A 529 -24.34 -10.04 -8.21
CA GLN A 529 -24.67 -10.70 -9.47
C GLN A 529 -25.83 -10.00 -10.19
N SER A 530 -26.89 -9.65 -9.46
CA SER A 530 -28.05 -8.94 -10.02
C SER A 530 -27.66 -7.58 -10.58
N ALA A 531 -26.83 -6.81 -9.86
CA ALA A 531 -26.34 -5.52 -10.33
C ALA A 531 -25.43 -5.66 -11.57
N ALA A 532 -24.67 -6.75 -11.68
CA ALA A 532 -23.83 -7.00 -12.86
C ALA A 532 -24.64 -7.38 -14.10
N ALA A 533 -25.67 -8.22 -13.89
CA ALA A 533 -26.55 -8.74 -14.94
C ALA A 533 -27.65 -7.77 -15.37
N ASP A 534 -27.78 -6.62 -14.70
CA ASP A 534 -28.82 -5.64 -14.98
C ASP A 534 -28.73 -5.14 -16.43
N ARG A 535 -29.76 -5.51 -17.21
CA ARG A 535 -29.96 -5.13 -18.60
C ARG A 535 -31.43 -4.80 -18.77
N THR A 536 -31.83 -3.64 -18.24
CA THR A 536 -33.19 -3.13 -18.45
C THR A 536 -33.35 -2.70 -19.90
N HIS A 537 -34.57 -2.86 -20.42
CA HIS A 537 -34.93 -2.33 -21.73
C HIS A 537 -35.82 -1.11 -21.53
N ASP A 538 -35.73 -0.14 -22.43
CA ASP A 538 -36.70 0.95 -22.53
C ASP A 538 -38.06 0.43 -23.05
N VAL A 539 -39.05 1.32 -23.10
CA VAL A 539 -40.40 1.02 -23.60
C VAL A 539 -40.39 0.57 -25.08
N PHE A 540 -39.29 0.80 -25.80
CA PHE A 540 -39.08 0.40 -27.19
C PHE A 540 -38.23 -0.88 -27.35
N GLY A 541 -37.91 -1.57 -26.26
CA GLY A 541 -37.12 -2.80 -26.29
C GLY A 541 -35.62 -2.58 -26.53
N ARG A 542 -35.11 -1.35 -26.44
CA ARG A 542 -33.67 -1.03 -26.53
C ARG A 542 -33.04 -1.18 -25.17
N LEU A 543 -31.82 -1.71 -25.11
CA LEU A 543 -31.07 -1.80 -23.86
C LEU A 543 -30.82 -0.39 -23.30
N ASN A 544 -31.24 -0.17 -22.07
CA ASN A 544 -30.87 1.04 -21.33
C ASN A 544 -29.34 1.04 -21.10
N PRO A 545 -28.73 2.23 -21.02
CA PRO A 545 -27.36 2.36 -20.54
C PRO A 545 -27.24 1.69 -19.17
N THR A 546 -26.11 1.01 -18.95
CA THR A 546 -25.82 0.43 -17.65
C THR A 546 -25.68 1.53 -16.60
N ASP A 547 -25.97 1.22 -15.34
CA ASP A 547 -25.71 2.11 -14.20
C ASP A 547 -24.41 1.67 -13.50
N PRO A 548 -23.23 2.21 -13.89
CA PRO A 548 -21.96 1.93 -13.23
C PRO A 548 -22.01 2.17 -11.73
N ALA A 549 -22.79 3.16 -11.27
CA ALA A 549 -22.87 3.52 -9.86
C ALA A 549 -23.66 2.46 -9.06
N ARG A 550 -24.71 1.86 -9.62
CA ARG A 550 -25.41 0.72 -9.00
C ARG A 550 -24.48 -0.48 -8.84
N PHE A 551 -23.75 -0.85 -9.89
CA PHE A 551 -22.79 -1.95 -9.84
C PHE A 551 -21.68 -1.68 -8.82
N ALA A 552 -21.11 -0.47 -8.83
CA ALA A 552 -20.07 -0.08 -7.89
C ALA A 552 -20.55 -0.09 -6.44
N ARG A 553 -21.79 0.34 -6.14
CA ARG A 553 -22.37 0.25 -4.79
C ARG A 553 -22.52 -1.20 -4.33
N ALA A 554 -23.03 -2.08 -5.18
CA ALA A 554 -23.18 -3.50 -4.86
C ALA A 554 -21.82 -4.18 -4.60
N TRP A 555 -20.83 -3.86 -5.44
CA TRP A 555 -19.46 -4.33 -5.25
C TRP A 555 -18.83 -3.78 -3.98
N LEU A 556 -19.00 -2.48 -3.70
CA LEU A 556 -18.47 -1.83 -2.51
C LEU A 556 -18.99 -2.47 -1.22
N ALA A 557 -20.30 -2.76 -1.16
CA ALA A 557 -20.91 -3.45 -0.02
C ALA A 557 -20.30 -4.84 0.20
N ALA A 558 -20.12 -5.62 -0.86
CA ALA A 558 -19.48 -6.93 -0.80
C ALA A 558 -17.99 -6.85 -0.39
N ALA A 559 -17.24 -5.88 -0.93
CA ALA A 559 -15.83 -5.65 -0.63
C ALA A 559 -15.60 -5.13 0.80
N HIS A 560 -16.52 -4.33 1.32
CA HIS A 560 -16.50 -3.86 2.70
C HIS A 560 -16.82 -5.01 3.66
N TYR A 561 -17.91 -5.75 3.42
CA TYR A 561 -18.29 -6.91 4.23
C TYR A 561 -17.18 -7.97 4.30
N THR A 562 -16.56 -8.31 3.17
CA THR A 562 -15.43 -9.27 3.17
C THR A 562 -14.25 -8.77 4.00
N GLY A 563 -13.96 -7.47 3.98
CA GLY A 563 -12.93 -6.86 4.82
C GLY A 563 -13.24 -6.94 6.32
N GLU A 564 -14.45 -6.59 6.72
CA GLU A 564 -14.88 -6.66 8.12
C GLU A 564 -14.93 -8.11 8.62
N LEU A 565 -15.40 -9.04 7.77
CA LEU A 565 -15.42 -10.47 8.08
C LEU A 565 -14.00 -11.01 8.25
N ASP A 566 -13.05 -10.60 7.40
CA ASP A 566 -11.64 -11.00 7.52
C ASP A 566 -11.01 -10.49 8.81
N ARG A 567 -11.34 -9.26 9.26
CA ARG A 567 -10.89 -8.75 10.57
C ARG A 567 -11.50 -9.54 11.72
N ALA A 568 -12.81 -9.81 11.68
CA ALA A 568 -13.51 -10.56 12.72
C ALA A 568 -13.00 -12.00 12.84
N LEU A 569 -12.84 -12.70 11.71
CA LEU A 569 -12.29 -14.05 11.68
C LEU A 569 -10.83 -14.07 12.12
N CYS A 570 -10.05 -13.04 11.78
CA CYS A 570 -8.69 -12.90 12.28
C CYS A 570 -8.67 -12.76 13.80
N ALA A 571 -9.43 -11.82 14.36
CA ALA A 571 -9.52 -11.64 15.81
C ALA A 571 -9.95 -12.93 16.54
N ALA A 572 -10.98 -13.62 16.01
CA ALA A 572 -11.43 -14.89 16.56
C ALA A 572 -10.35 -15.98 16.51
N ALA A 573 -9.68 -16.13 15.37
CA ALA A 573 -8.68 -17.18 15.17
C ALA A 573 -7.44 -17.05 16.07
N TRP A 574 -7.12 -15.83 16.51
CA TRP A 574 -6.03 -15.59 17.44
C TRP A 574 -6.45 -15.60 18.92
N SER A 575 -7.76 -15.56 19.22
CA SER A 575 -8.27 -15.52 20.59
C SER A 575 -8.47 -16.90 21.22
N GLY A 576 -8.36 -17.98 20.43
CA GLY A 576 -8.51 -19.38 20.88
C GLY A 576 -9.93 -19.89 20.73
#